data_AF-X1HE50-F1
#
_entry.id   AF-X1HE50-F1
#
_cell.length_a   1.000
_cell.length_b   1.000
_cell.length_c   1.000
_cell.angle_alpha   90.00
_cell.angle_beta   90.00
_cell.angle_gamma   90.00
#
_symmetry.space_group_name_H-M   'P 1'
#
loop_
_entity.id
_entity.type
_entity.pdbx_description
1 polymer ?
#
loop_
_entity_poly.entity_id
_entity_poly.type
_entity_poly.pdbx_seq_one_letter_code
_entity_poly.pdbx_strand_id
1 'polypeptide(L)'
;MRKYLVYAIMAGLVIFLSRVTIFSAEKSKEDIYRLRREKMVADQIVARGVKDEKVLLAMGTVPRHKFVSEDLINSAYEDRPLPI
;
A
#
# COMPACT_ATOMS: atom_id res chain seq x y z
N MET A 1 -17.33 18.65 -37.00
CA MET A 1 -16.33 19.18 -36.05
C MET A 1 -16.84 19.22 -34.60
N ARG A 2 -17.98 19.86 -34.29
CA ARG A 2 -18.52 19.97 -32.90
C ARG A 2 -18.80 18.64 -32.17
N LYS A 3 -19.26 17.60 -32.89
CA LYS A 3 -19.55 16.27 -32.31
C LYS A 3 -18.28 15.55 -31.81
N TYR A 4 -17.18 15.63 -32.57
CA TYR A 4 -15.89 15.04 -32.19
C TYR A 4 -15.28 15.71 -30.96
N LEU A 5 -15.46 17.03 -30.81
CA LEU A 5 -15.04 17.78 -29.63
C LEU A 5 -15.78 17.29 -28.36
N VAL A 6 -17.09 17.04 -28.47
CA VAL A 6 -17.89 16.52 -27.35
C VAL A 6 -17.42 15.11 -26.96
N TYR A 7 -17.16 14.21 -27.92
CA TYR A 7 -16.65 12.88 -27.60
C TYR A 7 -15.27 12.90 -26.94
N ALA A 8 -14.37 13.80 -27.37
CA ALA A 8 -13.06 13.96 -26.74
C ALA A 8 -13.16 14.42 -25.28
N ILE A 9 -14.06 15.36 -24.98
CA ILE A 9 -14.31 15.83 -23.62
C ILE A 9 -14.91 14.70 -22.76
N MET A 10 -15.88 13.96 -23.29
CA MET A 10 -16.49 12.83 -22.57
C MET A 10 -15.48 11.71 -22.29
N ALA A 11 -14.61 11.38 -23.25
CA ALA A 11 -13.54 10.41 -23.04
C ALA A 11 -12.54 10.88 -21.97
N GLY A 12 -12.13 12.15 -22.01
CA GLY A 12 -11.25 12.73 -20.99
C GLY A 12 -11.88 12.71 -19.59
N LEU A 13 -13.17 13.03 -19.48
CA LEU A 13 -13.91 12.99 -18.22
C LEU A 13 -14.03 11.56 -17.68
N VAL A 14 -14.34 10.57 -18.53
CA VAL A 14 -14.40 9.16 -18.13
C VAL A 14 -13.05 8.65 -17.64
N ILE A 15 -11.96 8.99 -18.36
CA ILE A 15 -10.60 8.64 -17.93
C ILE A 15 -10.30 9.30 -16.58
N PHE A 16 -10.60 10.58 -16.41
CA PHE A 16 -10.39 11.30 -15.15
C PHE A 16 -11.15 10.66 -13.98
N LEU A 17 -12.45 10.38 -14.15
CA LEU A 17 -13.27 9.74 -13.13
C LEU A 17 -12.76 8.32 -12.79
N SER A 18 -12.34 7.54 -13.79
CA SER A 18 -11.74 6.22 -13.56
C SER A 18 -10.41 6.29 -12.80
N ARG A 19 -9.62 7.34 -13.02
CA ARG A 19 -8.35 7.56 -12.32
C ARG A 19 -8.57 7.97 -10.87
N VAL A 20 -9.57 8.81 -10.62
CA VAL A 20 -9.95 9.22 -9.25
C VAL A 20 -10.36 8.00 -8.42
N THR A 21 -11.18 7.10 -8.97
CA THR A 21 -11.65 5.91 -8.22
C THR A 21 -10.53 4.93 -7.94
N ILE A 22 -9.66 4.65 -8.92
CA ILE A 22 -8.50 3.74 -8.74
C ILE A 22 -7.52 4.33 -7.71
N PHE A 23 -7.23 5.63 -7.80
CA PHE A 23 -6.32 6.30 -6.85
C PHE A 23 -6.83 6.22 -5.41
N SER A 24 -8.13 6.46 -5.18
CA SER A 24 -8.74 6.32 -3.85
C SER A 24 -8.63 4.89 -3.31
N ALA A 25 -8.82 3.88 -4.15
CA ALA A 25 -8.70 2.48 -3.76
C ALA A 25 -7.25 2.09 -3.40
N GLU A 26 -6.26 2.52 -4.19
CA GLU A 26 -4.85 2.27 -3.89
C GLU A 26 -4.42 2.94 -2.59
N LYS A 27 -4.81 4.20 -2.38
CA LYS A 27 -4.52 4.93 -1.14
C LYS A 27 -5.06 4.18 0.09
N SER A 28 -6.30 3.69 0.00
CA SER A 28 -6.92 2.89 1.07
C SER A 28 -6.14 1.60 1.37
N LYS A 29 -5.65 0.89 0.35
CA LYS A 29 -4.81 -0.30 0.54
C LYS A 29 -3.47 0.05 1.20
N GLU A 30 -2.81 1.12 0.76
CA GLU A 30 -1.56 1.57 1.37
C GLU A 30 -1.77 1.97 2.83
N ASP A 31 -2.89 2.64 3.16
CA ASP A 31 -3.25 2.97 4.54
C ASP A 31 -3.40 1.71 5.41
N ILE A 32 -4.03 0.66 4.90
CA ILE A 32 -4.13 -0.64 5.60
C ILE A 32 -2.75 -1.25 5.83
N TYR A 33 -1.88 -1.24 4.82
CA TYR A 33 -0.52 -1.78 4.95
C TYR A 33 0.35 -0.97 5.90
N ARG A 34 0.16 0.35 5.97
CA ARG A 34 0.83 1.21 6.95
C ARG A 34 0.43 0.80 8.37
N LEU A 35 -0.88 0.69 8.65
CA LEU A 35 -1.37 0.30 9.97
C LEU A 35 -0.87 -1.08 10.41
N ARG A 36 -0.88 -2.06 9.50
CA ARG A 36 -0.35 -3.41 9.77
C ARG A 36 1.15 -3.40 10.10
N ARG A 37 1.92 -2.55 9.41
CA ARG A 37 3.35 -2.40 9.64
C ARG A 37 3.65 -1.74 10.97
N GLU A 38 2.97 -0.64 11.28
CA GLU A 38 3.10 0.05 12.57
C GLU A 38 2.77 -0.91 13.72
N LYS A 39 1.70 -1.70 13.58
CA LYS A 39 1.33 -2.73 14.54
C LYS A 39 2.41 -3.81 14.69
N MET A 40 2.96 -4.34 13.60
CA MET A 40 4.06 -5.31 13.66
C MET A 40 5.26 -4.73 14.41
N VAL A 41 5.68 -3.49 14.10
CA VAL A 41 6.83 -2.88 14.77
C VAL A 41 6.58 -2.74 16.26
N ALA A 42 5.42 -2.19 16.66
CA ALA A 42 5.07 -1.96 18.05
C ALA A 42 4.91 -3.27 18.85
N ASP A 43 4.19 -4.25 18.31
CA ASP A 43 3.77 -5.43 19.07
C ASP A 43 4.80 -6.56 18.99
N GLN A 44 5.52 -6.67 17.87
CA GLN A 44 6.36 -7.84 17.58
C GLN A 44 7.84 -7.52 17.64
N ILE A 45 8.29 -6.43 17.00
CA ILE A 45 9.71 -6.11 16.86
C ILE A 45 10.26 -5.51 18.15
N VAL A 46 9.54 -4.54 18.74
CA VAL A 46 9.91 -3.95 20.03
C VAL A 46 9.87 -4.99 21.15
N ALA A 47 8.84 -5.85 21.18
CA ALA A 47 8.71 -6.91 22.19
C ALA A 47 9.86 -7.93 22.14
N ARG A 48 10.48 -8.13 20.97
CA ARG A 48 11.68 -8.97 20.80
C ARG A 48 12.99 -8.28 21.18
N GLY A 49 12.93 -7.05 21.69
CA GLY A 49 14.08 -6.35 22.28
C GLY A 49 14.86 -5.46 21.30
N VAL A 50 14.34 -5.19 20.10
CA VAL A 50 14.92 -4.17 19.22
C VAL A 50 14.65 -2.79 19.82
N LYS A 51 15.71 -2.05 20.14
CA LYS A 51 15.64 -0.74 20.83
C LYS A 51 16.23 0.42 20.02
N ASP A 52 17.01 0.14 18.98
CA ASP A 52 17.61 1.18 18.16
C ASP A 52 16.52 1.92 17.38
N GLU A 53 16.38 3.22 17.63
CA GLU A 53 15.35 4.06 17.02
C GLU A 53 15.47 4.12 15.49
N LYS A 54 16.71 4.12 14.96
CA LYS A 54 16.92 4.13 13.51
C LYS A 54 16.46 2.83 12.88
N VAL A 55 16.68 1.70 13.57
CA VAL A 55 16.18 0.39 13.13
C VAL A 55 14.65 0.34 13.16
N LEU A 56 14.03 0.79 14.26
CA LEU A 56 12.57 0.82 14.37
C LEU A 56 11.93 1.73 13.34
N LEU A 57 12.53 2.90 13.08
CA LEU A 57 12.09 3.82 12.03
C LEU A 57 12.18 3.16 10.65
N ALA A 58 13.30 2.49 10.34
CA ALA A 58 13.47 1.77 9.08
C ALA A 58 12.40 0.68 8.91
N MET A 59 12.17 -0.15 9.93
CA MET A 59 11.15 -1.20 9.91
C MET A 59 9.73 -0.63 9.77
N GLY A 60 9.45 0.55 10.36
CA GLY A 60 8.18 1.27 10.21
C GLY A 60 8.00 1.99 8.87
N THR A 61 9.08 2.22 8.10
CA THR A 61 9.02 3.02 6.86
C THR A 61 9.13 2.17 5.61
N VAL A 62 9.80 1.02 5.67
CA VAL A 62 10.00 0.14 4.51
C VAL A 62 8.74 -0.68 4.20
N PRO A 63 8.14 -0.58 3.00
CA PRO A 63 6.90 -1.27 2.65
C PRO A 63 7.14 -2.74 2.29
N ARG A 64 7.24 -3.61 3.31
CA ARG A 64 7.50 -5.05 3.14
C ARG A 64 6.60 -5.72 2.09
N HIS A 65 5.32 -5.35 2.03
CA HIS A 65 4.34 -5.87 1.06
C HIS A 65 4.73 -5.66 -0.42
N LYS A 66 5.60 -4.71 -0.76
CA LYS A 66 6.11 -4.52 -2.14
C LYS A 66 7.17 -5.54 -2.55
N PHE A 67 7.64 -6.35 -1.61
CA PHE A 67 8.65 -7.39 -1.81
C PHE A 67 8.08 -8.80 -1.64
N VAL A 68 6.76 -8.92 -1.53
CA VAL A 68 6.03 -10.17 -1.36
C VAL A 68 5.26 -10.43 -2.63
N SER A 69 5.19 -11.69 -3.06
CA SER A 69 4.37 -12.10 -4.20
C SER A 69 2.89 -11.79 -3.96
N GLU A 70 2.13 -11.56 -5.03
CA GLU A 70 0.74 -11.09 -4.94
C GLU A 70 -0.18 -12.07 -4.17
N ASP A 71 0.08 -13.36 -4.26
CA ASP A 71 -0.65 -14.43 -3.57
C ASP A 71 -0.42 -14.42 -2.05
N LEU A 72 0.72 -13.88 -1.59
CA LEU A 72 1.10 -13.82 -0.18
C LEU A 72 0.98 -12.43 0.43
N ILE A 73 0.59 -11.42 -0.34
CA ILE A 73 0.60 -10.01 0.09
C ILE A 73 -0.26 -9.75 1.34
N ASN A 74 -1.35 -10.50 1.49
CA ASN A 74 -2.24 -10.43 2.65
C ASN A 74 -1.54 -10.86 3.95
N SER A 75 -0.53 -11.72 3.84
CA SER A 75 0.29 -12.22 4.95
C SER A 75 1.61 -11.47 5.13
N ALA A 76 1.85 -10.39 4.38
CA ALA A 76 3.11 -9.64 4.37
C ALA A 76 3.56 -9.12 5.76
N TYR A 77 2.63 -8.95 6.70
CA TYR A 77 2.90 -8.48 8.06
C TYR A 77 2.47 -9.46 9.15
N GLU A 78 2.23 -10.72 8.80
CA GLU A 78 2.03 -11.79 9.78
C GLU A 78 3.36 -12.12 10.49
N ASP A 79 3.27 -12.56 11.75
CA ASP A 79 4.45 -12.94 12.56
C ASP A 79 4.95 -14.34 12.20
N ARG A 80 5.32 -14.53 10.94
CA ARG A 80 5.90 -15.77 10.43
C ARG A 80 6.72 -15.55 9.16
N PRO A 81 7.63 -16.48 8.82
CA PRO A 81 8.24 -16.51 7.50
C PRO A 81 7.20 -16.72 6.39
N LEU A 82 7.47 -16.13 5.22
CA LEU A 82 6.76 -16.44 3.99
C LEU A 82 7.62 -17.38 3.14
N PRO A 83 7.02 -18.30 2.36
CA PRO A 83 7.74 -19.05 1.34
C PRO A 83 8.46 -18.10 0.38
N ILE A 84 9.71 -18.40 0.05
CA ILE A 84 10.56 -17.66 -0.91
C ILE A 84 10.86 -18.53 -2.12
#